data_AF-A0A6C0KKH8-F1
#
_entry.id   AF-A0A6C0KKH8-F1
#
_cell.length_a   1.000
_cell.length_b   1.000
_cell.length_c   1.000
_cell.angle_alpha   90.00
_cell.angle_beta   90.00
_cell.angle_gamma   90.00
#
_symmetry.space_group_name_H-M   'P 1'
#
loop_
_entity.id
_entity.type
_entity.pdbx_description
1 polymer ?
#
loop_
_entity_poly.entity_id
_entity_poly.type
_entity_poly.pdbx_seq_one_letter_code
_entity_poly.pdbx_strand_id
1 'polypeptide(L)'
;MFIIPFYHKVTYENNINVHCIQLLTIGGTTLWEEDEHLDMDRDILESNDIYRKGDTIQLPGKVVLCEIDIEKTNVQDFYKWSDLSVEDHITFCWKTYYCLLGEKKECWLHTPCQETIGNYSVECILQSIVESKS
;
A
#
# COMPACT_ATOMS: atom_id res chain seq x y z
N MET A 1 -2.94 1.74 16.41
CA MET A 1 -3.36 1.09 15.14
C MET A 1 -2.29 1.26 14.10
N PHE A 2 -2.28 0.41 13.07
CA PHE A 2 -1.37 0.55 11.94
C PHE A 2 -2.13 0.98 10.70
N ILE A 3 -1.60 1.93 9.94
CA ILE A 3 -2.22 2.42 8.72
C ILE A 3 -1.27 2.18 7.54
N ILE A 4 -1.84 1.76 6.41
CA ILE A 4 -1.12 1.62 5.14
C ILE A 4 -1.90 2.38 4.08
N PRO A 5 -1.52 3.64 3.79
CA PRO A 5 -1.99 4.31 2.60
C PRO A 5 -1.49 3.55 1.37
N PHE A 6 -2.37 3.26 0.42
CA PHE A 6 -2.00 2.57 -0.80
C PHE A 6 -2.67 3.17 -2.03
N TYR A 7 -1.98 3.07 -3.15
CA TYR A 7 -2.56 3.32 -4.47
C TYR A 7 -2.58 2.03 -5.26
N HIS A 8 -3.70 1.75 -5.92
CA HIS A 8 -3.87 0.56 -6.75
C HIS A 8 -4.37 0.94 -8.14
N LYS A 9 -3.66 0.48 -9.16
CA LYS A 9 -4.06 0.61 -10.56
C LYS A 9 -3.97 -0.75 -11.24
N VAL A 10 -4.95 -1.05 -12.09
CA VAL A 10 -4.92 -2.22 -12.96
C VAL A 10 -4.71 -1.76 -14.40
N THR A 11 -3.78 -2.39 -15.11
CA THR A 11 -3.65 -2.27 -16.57
C THR A 11 -3.85 -3.64 -17.20
N TYR A 12 -4.43 -3.68 -18.39
CA TYR A 12 -4.63 -4.91 -19.16
C TYR A 12 -3.66 -4.93 -20.34
N GLU A 13 -2.73 -5.88 -20.32
CA GLU A 13 -1.70 -6.01 -21.36
C GLU A 13 -1.53 -7.48 -21.73
N ASN A 14 -1.52 -7.79 -23.03
CA ASN A 14 -1.30 -9.15 -23.55
C ASN A 14 -2.19 -10.23 -22.91
N ASN A 15 -3.46 -9.92 -22.66
CA ASN A 15 -4.44 -10.77 -21.97
C ASN A 15 -4.12 -11.08 -20.50
N ILE A 16 -3.38 -10.19 -19.84
CA ILE A 16 -3.01 -10.29 -18.42
C ILE A 16 -3.43 -9.02 -17.70
N ASN A 17 -4.04 -9.19 -16.52
CA ASN A 17 -4.26 -8.07 -15.60
C ASN A 17 -2.98 -7.82 -14.80
N VAL A 18 -2.40 -6.64 -14.97
CA VAL A 18 -1.25 -6.17 -14.22
C VAL A 18 -1.74 -5.25 -13.11
N HIS A 19 -1.70 -5.74 -11.88
CA HIS A 19 -2.02 -4.94 -10.69
C HIS A 19 -0.74 -4.25 -10.23
N CYS A 20 -0.69 -2.93 -10.38
CA CYS A 20 0.34 -2.08 -9.80
C CYS A 20 -0.17 -1.55 -8.47
N ILE A 21 0.49 -1.95 -7.38
CA ILE A 21 0.13 -1.59 -6.01
C ILE A 21 1.31 -0.81 -5.40
N GLN A 22 1.05 0.40 -4.95
CA GLN A 22 2.04 1.23 -4.26
C GLN A 22 1.62 1.38 -2.81
N LEU A 23 2.50 1.00 -1.89
CA LEU A 23 2.28 1.13 -0.45
C LEU A 23 3.12 2.30 0.07
N LEU A 24 2.52 3.20 0.84
CA LEU A 24 3.23 4.23 1.56
C LEU A 24 3.73 3.65 2.88
N THR A 25 5.05 3.59 3.03
CA THR A 25 5.72 3.00 4.19
C THR A 25 6.76 3.97 4.72
N ILE A 26 7.29 3.72 5.92
CA ILE A 26 8.42 4.46 6.48
C ILE A 26 9.68 3.64 6.20
N GLY A 27 10.67 4.24 5.53
CA GLY A 27 11.93 3.56 5.23
C GLY A 27 11.73 2.23 4.48
N GLY A 28 10.69 2.14 3.64
CA GLY A 28 10.37 0.98 2.79
C GLY A 28 10.03 -0.34 3.50
N THR A 29 10.03 -0.34 4.83
CA THR A 29 10.02 -1.56 5.63
C THR A 29 9.14 -1.44 6.87
N THR A 30 8.74 -0.24 7.27
CA THR A 30 7.97 0.02 8.49
C THR A 30 6.58 0.57 8.16
N LEU A 31 5.62 0.23 9.02
CA LEU A 31 4.23 0.70 8.95
C LEU A 31 4.05 2.03 9.66
N TRP A 32 2.97 2.73 9.33
CA TRP A 32 2.55 3.92 10.08
C TRP A 32 1.92 3.43 11.38
N GLU A 33 2.52 3.73 12.53
CA GLU A 33 1.99 3.40 13.84
C GLU A 33 1.37 4.65 14.47
N GLU A 34 0.07 4.57 14.75
CA GLU A 34 -0.73 5.71 15.20
C GLU A 34 -1.59 5.35 16.42
N ASP A 35 -1.97 6.35 17.21
CA ASP A 35 -2.86 6.15 18.37
C ASP A 35 -4.27 5.71 17.90
N GLU A 36 -4.86 4.74 18.60
CA GLU A 36 -6.20 4.19 18.28
C GLU A 36 -7.34 5.17 18.56
N HIS A 37 -7.08 6.24 19.30
CA HIS A 37 -8.04 7.27 19.61
C HIS A 37 -8.13 8.39 18.56
N LEU A 38 -7.20 8.42 17.60
CA LEU A 38 -7.18 9.39 16.52
C LEU A 38 -8.18 9.05 15.42
N ASP A 39 -8.82 10.08 14.86
CA ASP A 39 -9.63 9.92 13.65
C ASP A 39 -8.69 9.71 12.46
N MET A 40 -8.85 8.58 11.78
CA MET A 40 -7.97 8.18 10.70
C MET A 40 -7.97 9.16 9.53
N ASP A 41 -9.13 9.70 9.15
CA ASP A 41 -9.19 10.62 8.02
C ASP A 41 -8.67 11.99 8.46
N ARG A 42 -9.25 12.61 9.49
CA ARG A 42 -8.93 13.98 9.89
C ARG A 42 -7.57 14.14 10.54
N ASP A 43 -7.27 13.27 11.51
CA ASP A 43 -6.10 13.48 12.39
C ASP A 43 -4.83 12.87 11.80
N ILE A 44 -4.95 11.91 10.86
CA ILE A 44 -3.81 11.16 10.30
C ILE A 44 -3.63 11.38 8.79
N LEU A 45 -4.63 11.06 7.97
CA LEU A 45 -4.46 11.17 6.51
C LEU A 45 -4.46 12.64 6.07
N GLU A 46 -5.52 13.39 6.39
CA GLU A 46 -5.68 14.79 5.97
C GLU A 46 -4.62 15.71 6.60
N SER A 47 -4.15 15.39 7.80
CA SER A 47 -3.05 16.13 8.45
C SER A 47 -1.71 15.98 7.72
N ASN A 48 -1.57 14.95 6.89
CA ASN A 48 -0.43 14.69 6.02
C ASN A 48 -0.76 14.97 4.53
N ASP A 49 -1.81 15.74 4.24
CA ASP A 49 -2.29 16.05 2.87
C ASP A 49 -2.59 14.79 2.03
N ILE A 50 -2.96 13.68 2.69
CA ILE A 50 -3.40 12.43 2.07
C ILE A 50 -4.92 12.34 2.18
N TYR A 51 -5.57 12.03 1.07
CA TYR A 51 -7.03 11.90 1.02
C TYR A 51 -7.42 10.48 0.67
N ARG A 52 -8.33 9.88 1.43
CA ARG A 52 -8.81 8.51 1.19
C ARG A 52 -9.82 8.47 0.05
N LYS A 53 -9.77 7.39 -0.72
CA LYS A 53 -10.73 7.01 -1.77
C LYS A 53 -11.51 5.76 -1.34
N GLY A 54 -12.80 5.94 -1.07
CA GLY A 54 -13.69 4.81 -0.73
C GLY A 54 -13.38 4.16 0.62
N ASP A 55 -13.87 2.94 0.82
CA ASP A 55 -13.79 2.22 2.10
C ASP A 55 -12.39 1.67 2.41
N THR A 56 -12.13 1.40 3.69
CA THR A 56 -10.89 0.78 4.16
C THR A 56 -10.96 -0.74 4.12
N ILE A 57 -9.79 -1.37 4.07
CA ILE A 57 -9.64 -2.83 4.20
C ILE A 57 -9.05 -3.11 5.58
N GLN A 58 -9.76 -3.87 6.40
CA GLN A 58 -9.32 -4.24 7.74
C GLN A 58 -8.55 -5.56 7.69
N LEU A 59 -7.28 -5.55 8.10
CA LEU A 59 -6.47 -6.75 8.26
C LEU A 59 -6.35 -7.14 9.74
N PRO A 60 -6.00 -8.40 10.04
CA PRO A 60 -5.64 -8.81 11.40
C PRO A 60 -4.52 -7.94 11.98
N GLY A 61 -4.49 -7.77 13.32
CA GLY A 61 -3.43 -7.00 13.99
C GLY A 61 -3.64 -5.49 14.01
N LYS A 62 -4.88 -5.01 13.82
CA LYS A 62 -5.23 -3.58 13.79
C LYS A 62 -4.55 -2.80 12.65
N VAL A 63 -4.34 -3.47 11.51
CA VAL A 63 -3.84 -2.84 10.30
C VAL A 63 -5.02 -2.43 9.43
N VAL A 64 -5.01 -1.18 9.00
CA VAL A 64 -6.02 -0.58 8.13
C VAL A 64 -5.38 -0.16 6.83
N LEU A 65 -5.82 -0.75 5.72
CA LEU A 65 -5.41 -0.31 4.39
C LEU A 65 -6.35 0.81 3.92
N CYS A 66 -5.77 1.92 3.49
CA CYS A 66 -6.50 3.09 3.01
C CYS A 66 -6.14 3.34 1.55
N GLU A 67 -7.09 3.12 0.62
CA GLU A 67 -6.84 3.50 -0.77
C GLU A 67 -6.79 5.03 -0.84
N ILE A 68 -5.78 5.59 -1.50
CA ILE A 68 -5.62 7.05 -1.62
C ILE A 68 -6.24 7.59 -2.91
N ASP A 69 -6.81 8.78 -2.81
CA ASP A 69 -7.26 9.58 -3.94
C ASP A 69 -6.07 10.37 -4.49
N ILE A 70 -5.46 9.86 -5.56
CA ILE A 70 -4.30 10.49 -6.22
C ILE A 70 -4.64 11.77 -6.99
N GLU A 71 -5.93 12.08 -7.20
CA GLU A 71 -6.33 13.35 -7.81
C GLU A 71 -6.30 14.49 -6.79
N LYS A 72 -6.40 14.16 -5.50
CA LYS A 72 -6.33 15.11 -4.38
C LYS A 72 -5.01 15.06 -3.62
N THR A 73 -4.40 13.89 -3.51
CA THR A 73 -3.15 13.66 -2.80
C THR A 73 -1.97 13.96 -3.71
N ASN A 74 -1.09 14.88 -3.31
CA ASN A 74 0.15 15.14 -4.04
C ASN A 74 1.20 14.05 -3.75
N VAL A 75 1.15 12.96 -4.51
CA VAL A 75 2.05 11.81 -4.33
C VAL A 75 3.53 12.14 -4.49
N GLN A 76 3.89 13.28 -5.10
CA GLN A 76 5.27 13.71 -5.32
C GLN A 76 5.94 14.24 -4.05
N ASP A 77 5.16 14.56 -3.01
CA ASP A 77 5.70 15.03 -1.73
C ASP A 77 6.36 13.89 -0.92
N PHE A 78 6.18 12.65 -1.35
CA PHE A 78 6.76 11.46 -0.73
C PHE A 78 7.86 10.85 -1.61
N TYR A 79 8.87 10.28 -0.95
CA TYR A 79 9.99 9.66 -1.65
C TYR A 79 9.57 8.38 -2.37
N LYS A 80 10.34 7.97 -3.38
CA LYS A 80 10.28 6.59 -3.88
C LYS A 80 11.29 5.76 -3.13
N TRP A 81 10.97 4.49 -2.88
CA TRP A 81 11.88 3.58 -2.18
C TRP A 81 13.28 3.50 -2.83
N SER A 82 13.36 3.58 -4.16
CA SER A 82 14.63 3.58 -4.90
C SER A 82 15.53 4.78 -4.62
N ASP A 83 14.96 5.86 -4.08
CA ASP A 83 15.63 7.14 -3.92
C ASP A 83 16.17 7.31 -2.49
N LEU A 84 15.81 6.40 -1.57
CA LEU A 84 16.27 6.39 -0.19
C LEU A 84 17.51 5.52 0.00
N SER A 85 18.32 5.83 1.02
CA SER A 85 19.37 4.93 1.47
C SER A 85 18.76 3.70 2.14
N VAL A 86 19.46 2.56 2.10
CA VAL A 86 19.02 1.30 2.74
C VAL A 86 18.86 1.45 4.27
N GLU A 87 19.49 2.46 4.85
CA GLU A 87 19.50 2.76 6.29
C GLU A 87 18.45 3.82 6.69
N ASP A 88 17.67 4.34 5.75
CA ASP A 88 16.59 5.29 6.08
C ASP A 88 15.43 4.54 6.73
N HIS A 89 15.09 4.92 7.95
CA HIS A 89 14.04 4.33 8.77
C HIS A 89 13.00 5.35 9.25
N ILE A 90 13.04 6.58 8.72
CA ILE A 90 12.19 7.69 9.20
C ILE A 90 11.42 8.39 8.08
N THR A 91 11.86 8.24 6.83
CA THR A 91 11.25 8.94 5.70
C THR A 91 10.10 8.16 5.10
N PHE A 92 8.96 8.83 4.88
CA PHE A 92 7.85 8.24 4.14
C PHE A 92 8.19 8.02 2.67
N CYS A 93 7.94 6.82 2.16
CA CYS A 93 8.21 6.46 0.78
C CYS A 93 7.23 5.45 0.18
N TRP A 94 7.04 5.60 -1.13
CA TRP A 94 6.27 4.68 -1.96
C TRP A 94 7.12 3.47 -2.34
N LYS A 95 6.62 2.29 -1.98
CA LYS A 95 7.14 1.01 -2.43
C LYS A 95 6.17 0.37 -3.40
N THR A 96 6.65 0.00 -4.58
CA THR A 96 5.81 -0.49 -5.68
C THR A 96 5.93 -2.00 -5.83
N TYR A 97 4.78 -2.66 -5.94
CA TYR A 97 4.63 -4.09 -6.16
C TYR A 97 3.79 -4.33 -7.41
N TYR A 98 4.12 -5.40 -8.13
CA TYR A 98 3.38 -5.84 -9.32
C TYR A 98 2.83 -7.23 -9.08
N CYS A 99 1.51 -7.40 -9.21
CA CYS A 99 0.87 -8.71 -9.23
C CYS A 99 0.31 -8.97 -10.64
N LEU A 100 0.75 -10.06 -11.26
CA LEU A 100 0.32 -10.46 -12.59
C LEU A 100 -0.71 -11.59 -12.46
N LEU A 101 -1.95 -11.30 -12.83
CA LEU A 101 -3.06 -12.26 -12.78
C LEU A 101 -3.55 -12.57 -14.19
N GLY A 102 -3.47 -13.84 -14.58
CA GLY A 102 -4.11 -14.33 -15.79
C GLY A 102 -5.64 -14.31 -15.67
N GLU A 103 -6.36 -14.48 -16.78
CA GLU A 103 -7.83 -14.43 -16.85
C GLU A 103 -8.54 -15.39 -15.87
N LYS A 104 -7.87 -16.48 -15.48
CA LYS A 104 -8.37 -17.47 -14.51
C LYS A 104 -7.92 -17.21 -13.07
N LYS A 105 -7.47 -15.99 -12.74
CA LYS A 105 -6.82 -15.63 -11.46
C LYS A 105 -5.55 -16.43 -11.16
N GLU A 106 -4.92 -17.00 -12.19
CA GLU A 106 -3.62 -17.65 -12.07
C GLU A 106 -2.57 -16.56 -11.80
N CYS A 107 -1.80 -16.69 -10.71
CA CYS A 107 -0.72 -15.76 -10.41
C CYS A 107 0.52 -16.12 -11.25
N TRP A 108 0.89 -15.25 -12.18
CA TRP A 108 1.96 -15.50 -13.15
C TRP A 108 3.34 -15.02 -12.67
N LEU A 109 3.36 -14.15 -11.65
CA LEU A 109 4.58 -13.70 -10.99
C LEU A 109 4.40 -13.86 -9.49
N HIS A 110 5.30 -14.63 -8.88
CA HIS A 110 5.28 -14.80 -7.44
C HIS A 110 5.42 -13.44 -6.75
N THR A 111 4.44 -13.12 -5.92
CA THR A 111 4.58 -12.06 -4.93
C THR A 111 5.72 -12.43 -3.99
N PRO A 112 6.46 -11.43 -3.45
CA PRO A 112 7.59 -11.69 -2.58
C PRO A 112 7.11 -12.30 -1.24
N CYS A 113 7.03 -13.64 -1.20
CA CYS A 113 6.45 -14.42 -0.09
C CYS A 113 7.30 -14.42 1.19
N GLN A 114 8.57 -14.01 1.10
CA GLN A 114 9.48 -13.88 2.23
C GLN A 114 9.60 -12.43 2.73
N GLU A 115 8.98 -11.47 2.05
CA GLU A 115 9.09 -10.06 2.38
C GLU A 115 8.03 -9.65 3.40
N THR A 116 8.45 -8.85 4.37
CA THR A 116 7.57 -8.26 5.38
C THR A 116 7.68 -6.75 5.40
N ILE A 117 6.59 -6.10 5.78
CA ILE A 117 6.57 -4.69 6.20
C ILE A 117 6.12 -4.69 7.66
N GLY A 118 7.02 -4.28 8.56
CA GLY A 118 6.93 -4.57 9.98
C GLY A 118 6.83 -6.08 10.19
N ASN A 119 5.78 -6.51 10.90
CA ASN A 119 5.51 -7.92 11.19
C ASN A 119 4.49 -8.56 10.21
N TYR A 120 4.18 -7.90 9.09
CA TYR A 120 3.13 -8.32 8.18
C TYR A 120 3.71 -8.81 6.86
N SER A 121 3.23 -9.97 6.41
CA SER A 121 3.58 -10.51 5.10
C SER A 121 3.06 -9.59 3.99
N VAL A 122 3.95 -9.19 3.08
CA VAL A 122 3.60 -8.41 1.90
C VAL A 122 2.59 -9.16 1.04
N GLU A 123 2.75 -10.47 0.88
CA GLU A 123 1.83 -11.31 0.11
C GLU A 123 0.39 -11.20 0.63
N CYS A 124 0.19 -11.24 1.95
CA CYS A 124 -1.14 -11.10 2.56
C CYS A 124 -1.76 -9.70 2.29
N ILE A 125 -0.95 -8.64 2.38
CA ILE A 125 -1.38 -7.27 2.09
C ILE A 125 -1.81 -7.17 0.62
N LEU A 126 -0.98 -7.64 -0.31
CA LEU A 126 -1.25 -7.56 -1.74
C LEU A 126 -2.48 -8.37 -2.14
N GLN A 127 -2.64 -9.59 -1.61
CA GLN A 127 -3.83 -10.43 -1.85
C GLN A 127 -5.10 -9.73 -1.38
N SER A 128 -5.09 -9.14 -0.18
CA SER A 128 -6.25 -8.42 0.37
C SER A 128 -6.66 -7.23 -0.51
N ILE A 129 -5.69 -6.49 -1.05
CA ILE A 129 -5.94 -5.37 -1.98
C ILE A 129 -6.57 -5.91 -3.27
N VAL A 130 -5.95 -6.92 -3.89
CA VAL A 130 -6.44 -7.52 -5.14
C VAL A 130 -7.87 -8.06 -4.99
N GLU A 131 -8.16 -8.80 -3.92
CA GLU A 131 -9.48 -9.40 -3.67
C GLU A 131 -10.56 -8.34 -3.44
N SER A 132 -10.24 -7.24 -2.76
CA SER A 132 -11.21 -6.16 -2.51
C SER A 132 -11.57 -5.35 -3.77
N LYS A 133 -10.75 -5.45 -4.83
CA LYS A 133 -10.87 -4.64 -6.06
C LYS A 133 -11.20 -5.47 -7.32
N SER A 134 -11.33 -6.79 -7.17
CA SER A 134 -11.72 -7.73 -8.24
C SER A 134 -13.19 -8.09 -8.15
#